data_AF-A0A2A3LXE2-F1
#
_entry.id   AF-A0A2A3LXE2-F1
#
_cell.length_a   1.000
_cell.length_b   1.000
_cell.length_c   1.000
_cell.angle_alpha   90.00
_cell.angle_beta   90.00
_cell.angle_gamma   90.00
#
_symmetry.space_group_name_H-M   'P 1'
#
loop_
_entity.id
_entity.type
_entity.pdbx_description
1 polymer ?
#
loop_
_entity_poly.entity_id
_entity_poly.type
_entity_poly.pdbx_seq_one_letter_code
_entity_poly.pdbx_strand_id
1 'polypeptide(L)'
;MLEQWITITDYPDYAISNHGRVKRLTSRTCAKAGSILKTPGRSKSRPYLSVDLCFPGGKRTELVHRLVAIAFLGEPPFPGAEVNHIDGNKGNACVTNLEWITSSANQQHAYAAGLQSAKGELNGQAKLREVEVLEMRSLHASGSASIECLADRYGVHKRTALDVVNRKSWSHI
;
A
#
# COMPACT_ATOMS: atom_id res chain seq x y z
N MET A 1 0.12 -25.91 -3.63
CA MET A 1 -1.07 -26.51 -2.99
C MET A 1 -2.14 -26.75 -4.03
N LEU A 2 -3.04 -27.70 -3.80
CA LEU A 2 -4.25 -27.83 -4.61
C LEU A 2 -5.16 -26.62 -4.39
N GLU A 3 -5.91 -26.25 -5.42
CA GLU A 3 -6.86 -25.15 -5.30
C GLU A 3 -8.08 -25.61 -4.50
N GLN A 4 -8.39 -24.87 -3.43
CA GLN A 4 -9.54 -25.09 -2.57
C GLN A 4 -10.56 -23.96 -2.79
N TRP A 5 -11.84 -24.29 -2.70
CA TRP A 5 -12.95 -23.35 -2.92
C TRP A 5 -13.86 -23.33 -1.70
N ILE A 6 -14.19 -22.13 -1.22
CA ILE A 6 -15.07 -21.91 -0.07
C ILE A 6 -16.19 -20.96 -0.50
N THR A 7 -17.43 -21.26 -0.07
CA THR A 7 -18.59 -20.39 -0.30
C THR A 7 -18.45 -19.11 0.53
N ILE A 8 -18.76 -17.96 -0.07
CA ILE A 8 -18.65 -16.68 0.62
C ILE A 8 -19.91 -16.47 1.46
N THR A 9 -19.77 -16.26 2.78
CA THR A 9 -20.88 -16.23 3.75
C THR A 9 -22.00 -15.25 3.37
N ASP A 10 -21.65 -14.01 3.02
CA ASP A 10 -22.63 -12.98 2.62
C ASP A 10 -23.14 -13.14 1.18
N TYR A 11 -22.51 -14.03 0.41
CA TYR A 11 -22.73 -14.20 -1.03
C TYR A 11 -22.81 -15.68 -1.40
N PRO A 12 -23.88 -16.38 -0.98
CA PRO A 12 -23.99 -17.85 -1.13
C PRO A 12 -23.98 -18.32 -2.59
N ASP A 13 -24.27 -17.43 -3.53
CA ASP A 13 -24.18 -17.67 -4.98
C ASP A 13 -22.74 -17.72 -5.52
N TYR A 14 -21.74 -17.51 -4.68
CA TYR A 14 -20.34 -17.36 -5.08
C TYR A 14 -19.39 -18.14 -4.18
N ALA A 15 -18.28 -18.59 -4.77
CA ALA A 15 -17.17 -19.20 -4.05
C ALA A 15 -15.86 -18.49 -4.37
N ILE A 16 -15.00 -18.39 -3.37
CA ILE A 16 -13.64 -17.86 -3.46
C ILE A 16 -12.63 -19.01 -3.37
N SER A 17 -11.57 -18.95 -4.17
CA SER A 17 -10.47 -19.91 -4.13
C SER A 17 -9.29 -19.39 -3.32
N ASN A 18 -8.49 -20.30 -2.77
CA ASN A 18 -7.25 -19.97 -2.07
C ASN A 18 -6.20 -19.27 -2.96
N HIS A 19 -6.39 -19.27 -4.28
CA HIS A 19 -5.56 -18.53 -5.24
C HIS A 19 -6.12 -17.14 -5.60
N GLY A 20 -7.20 -16.69 -4.95
CA GLY A 20 -7.81 -15.39 -5.22
C GLY A 20 -8.71 -15.37 -6.46
N ARG A 21 -9.29 -16.51 -6.84
CA ARG A 21 -10.29 -16.57 -7.94
C ARG A 21 -11.69 -16.66 -7.38
N VAL A 22 -12.62 -15.91 -7.97
CA VAL A 22 -14.04 -15.97 -7.58
C VAL A 22 -14.84 -16.63 -8.68
N LYS A 23 -15.66 -17.62 -8.34
CA LYS A 23 -16.58 -18.28 -9.27
C LYS A 23 -18.02 -18.17 -8.80
N ARG A 24 -18.94 -18.21 -9.75
CA ARG A 24 -20.37 -18.29 -9.48
C ARG A 24 -20.78 -19.75 -9.22
N LEU A 25 -21.68 -19.99 -8.28
CA LEU A 25 -22.23 -21.31 -7.94
C LEU A 25 -23.63 -21.55 -8.54
N THR A 26 -24.40 -20.48 -8.78
CA THR A 26 -25.75 -20.57 -9.35
C THR A 26 -25.80 -20.13 -10.81
N SER A 27 -26.76 -20.65 -11.58
CA SER A 27 -27.00 -20.20 -12.95
C SER A 27 -28.10 -19.14 -12.97
N ARG A 28 -27.95 -18.12 -13.81
CA ARG A 28 -28.96 -17.11 -14.14
C ARG A 28 -29.07 -17.00 -15.66
N THR A 29 -30.06 -16.26 -16.15
CA THR A 29 -30.37 -16.13 -17.58
C THR A 29 -29.15 -15.85 -18.46
N CYS A 30 -28.22 -15.01 -17.99
CA CYS A 30 -27.00 -14.61 -18.71
C CYS A 30 -25.69 -15.07 -18.05
N ALA A 31 -25.74 -15.94 -17.03
CA ALA A 31 -24.55 -16.37 -16.29
C ALA A 31 -24.63 -17.84 -15.91
N LYS A 32 -23.57 -18.62 -16.19
CA LYS A 32 -23.53 -20.05 -15.87
C LYS A 32 -22.83 -20.31 -14.54
N ALA A 33 -23.34 -21.27 -13.78
CA ALA A 33 -22.62 -21.84 -12.64
C ALA A 33 -21.23 -22.35 -13.08
N GLY A 34 -20.25 -22.21 -12.20
CA GLY A 34 -18.84 -22.53 -12.46
C GLY A 34 -18.05 -21.46 -13.19
N SER A 35 -18.69 -20.42 -13.76
CA SER A 35 -17.97 -19.34 -14.42
C SER A 35 -17.13 -18.52 -13.43
N ILE A 36 -15.87 -18.27 -13.80
CA ILE A 36 -14.96 -17.39 -13.03
C ILE A 36 -15.30 -15.94 -13.37
N LEU A 37 -15.47 -15.13 -12.33
CA LEU A 37 -15.75 -13.71 -12.46
C LEU A 37 -14.52 -12.98 -12.99
N LYS A 38 -14.74 -12.02 -13.88
CA LYS A 38 -13.70 -11.11 -14.34
C LYS A 38 -13.40 -10.10 -13.24
N THR A 39 -12.14 -9.99 -12.86
CA THR A 39 -11.63 -8.87 -12.06
C THR A 39 -11.32 -7.70 -13.00
N PRO A 40 -11.85 -6.49 -12.77
CA PRO A 40 -11.44 -5.30 -13.51
C PRO A 40 -9.93 -5.07 -13.41
N GLY A 41 -9.36 -4.41 -14.43
CA GLY A 41 -7.94 -4.05 -14.43
C GLY A 41 -7.56 -3.15 -13.25
N ARG A 42 -6.34 -3.34 -12.72
CA ARG A 42 -5.78 -2.52 -11.64
C ARG A 42 -5.27 -1.20 -12.18
N SER A 43 -5.40 -0.13 -11.39
CA SER A 43 -4.87 1.20 -11.70
C SER A 43 -4.26 1.84 -10.45
N LYS A 44 -3.66 3.03 -10.59
CA LYS A 44 -3.14 3.79 -9.44
C LYS A 44 -4.25 4.14 -8.44
N SER A 45 -5.46 4.43 -8.91
CA SER A 45 -6.63 4.73 -8.05
C SER A 45 -7.32 3.48 -7.50
N ARG A 46 -7.14 2.32 -8.15
CA ARG A 46 -7.71 1.03 -7.72
C ARG A 46 -6.63 -0.05 -7.78
N PRO A 47 -5.72 -0.08 -6.79
CA PRO A 47 -4.51 -0.90 -6.87
C PRO A 47 -4.73 -2.37 -6.51
N TYR A 48 -5.89 -2.72 -5.94
CA TYR A 48 -6.24 -4.09 -5.52
C TYR A 48 -7.18 -4.77 -6.51
N LEU A 49 -7.11 -6.10 -6.58
CA LEU A 49 -8.12 -6.89 -7.27
C LEU A 49 -9.47 -6.76 -6.55
N SER A 50 -10.52 -6.49 -7.33
CA SER A 50 -11.90 -6.41 -6.83
C SER A 50 -12.86 -7.17 -7.73
N VAL A 51 -13.97 -7.62 -7.18
CA VAL A 51 -15.07 -8.26 -7.91
C VAL A 51 -16.40 -7.64 -7.53
N ASP A 52 -17.36 -7.68 -8.44
CA ASP A 52 -18.72 -7.25 -8.17
C ASP A 52 -19.60 -8.45 -7.85
N LEU A 53 -20.12 -8.51 -6.63
CA LEU A 53 -20.95 -9.60 -6.14
C LEU A 53 -22.41 -9.13 -6.00
N CYS A 54 -23.34 -9.96 -6.47
CA CYS A 54 -24.76 -9.74 -6.31
C CYS A 54 -25.26 -10.39 -5.02
N PHE A 55 -26.17 -9.72 -4.34
CA PHE A 55 -26.87 -10.21 -3.15
C PHE A 55 -28.35 -9.76 -3.23
N PRO A 56 -29.27 -10.28 -2.40
CA PRO A 56 -30.69 -9.93 -2.49
C PRO A 56 -30.99 -8.43 -2.48
N GLY A 57 -30.16 -7.63 -1.81
CA GLY A 57 -30.29 -6.17 -1.73
C GLY A 57 -29.55 -5.36 -2.81
N GLY A 58 -28.93 -6.02 -3.81
CA GLY A 58 -28.27 -5.33 -4.93
C GLY A 58 -26.92 -5.91 -5.33
N LYS A 59 -25.97 -5.02 -5.67
CA LYS A 59 -24.60 -5.38 -6.07
C LYS A 59 -23.60 -4.58 -5.24
N ARG A 60 -22.54 -5.22 -4.74
CA ARG A 60 -21.46 -4.57 -4.01
C ARG A 60 -20.11 -4.98 -4.60
N THR A 61 -19.17 -4.04 -4.62
CA THR A 61 -17.79 -4.31 -5.03
C THR A 61 -17.01 -4.76 -3.81
N GLU A 62 -16.41 -5.95 -3.89
CA GLU A 62 -15.61 -6.55 -2.82
C GLU A 62 -14.15 -6.69 -3.22
N LEU A 63 -13.25 -6.57 -2.25
CA LEU A 63 -11.81 -6.74 -2.44
C LEU A 63 -11.46 -8.24 -2.35
N VAL A 64 -10.81 -8.76 -3.39
CA VAL A 64 -10.54 -10.20 -3.50
C VAL A 64 -9.67 -10.70 -2.36
N HIS A 65 -8.58 -10.00 -2.03
CA HIS A 65 -7.68 -10.41 -0.94
C HIS A 65 -8.38 -10.45 0.43
N ARG A 66 -9.36 -9.58 0.68
CA ARG A 66 -10.16 -9.61 1.91
C ARG A 66 -11.07 -10.83 1.95
N LEU A 67 -11.74 -11.15 0.84
CA LEU A 67 -12.56 -12.35 0.74
C LEU A 67 -11.75 -13.62 0.97
N VAL A 68 -10.54 -13.69 0.41
CA VAL A 68 -9.61 -14.82 0.63
C VAL A 68 -9.20 -14.88 2.11
N ALA A 69 -8.77 -13.77 2.70
CA ALA A 69 -8.34 -13.74 4.09
C ALA A 69 -9.47 -14.18 5.03
N ILE A 70 -10.69 -13.65 4.87
CA ILE A 70 -11.85 -14.04 5.69
C ILE A 70 -12.17 -15.53 5.52
N ALA A 71 -12.17 -16.04 4.27
CA ALA A 71 -12.55 -17.42 4.00
C ALA A 71 -11.52 -18.46 4.48
N PHE A 72 -10.22 -18.17 4.39
CA PHE A 72 -9.15 -19.14 4.65
C PHE A 72 -8.32 -18.87 5.91
N LEU A 73 -8.19 -17.60 6.32
CA LEU A 73 -7.52 -17.20 7.56
C LEU A 73 -8.51 -16.93 8.71
N GLY A 74 -9.80 -16.83 8.38
CA GLY A 74 -10.87 -16.53 9.34
C GLY A 74 -11.12 -15.04 9.51
N GLU A 75 -12.04 -14.74 10.43
CA GLU A 75 -12.39 -13.37 10.80
C GLU A 75 -11.18 -12.58 11.31
N PRO A 76 -11.16 -11.24 11.16
CA PRO A 76 -10.05 -10.42 11.62
C PRO A 76 -9.78 -10.65 13.11
N PRO A 77 -8.54 -11.01 13.50
CA PRO A 77 -8.25 -11.45 14.88
C PRO A 77 -8.29 -10.29 15.90
N PHE A 78 -8.27 -9.04 15.44
CA PHE A 78 -8.34 -7.84 16.28
C PHE A 78 -8.99 -6.65 15.53
N PRO A 79 -9.54 -5.67 16.26
CA PRO A 79 -10.12 -4.46 15.67
C PRO A 79 -9.09 -3.68 14.84
N GLY A 80 -9.49 -3.30 13.62
CA GLY A 80 -8.62 -2.54 12.72
C GLY A 80 -7.53 -3.39 12.05
N ALA A 81 -7.61 -4.72 12.11
CA ALA A 81 -6.73 -5.58 11.31
C ALA A 81 -6.90 -5.33 9.81
N GLU A 82 -5.78 -5.26 9.11
CA GLU A 82 -5.67 -5.09 7.67
C GLU A 82 -5.03 -6.33 7.06
N VAL A 83 -5.39 -6.63 5.81
CA VAL A 83 -4.75 -7.71 5.06
C VAL A 83 -3.49 -7.17 4.38
N ASN A 84 -2.33 -7.69 4.78
CA ASN A 84 -1.06 -7.42 4.11
C ASN A 84 -0.80 -8.42 2.98
N HIS A 85 -0.09 -7.96 1.96
CA HIS A 85 0.48 -8.83 0.93
C HIS A 85 1.97 -8.95 1.25
N ILE A 86 2.42 -10.15 1.62
CA ILE A 86 3.79 -10.40 2.08
C ILE A 86 4.80 -10.01 0.99
N ASP A 87 4.50 -10.30 -0.28
CA ASP A 87 5.34 -9.92 -1.43
C ASP A 87 5.20 -8.45 -1.87
N GLY A 88 4.30 -7.67 -1.24
CA GLY A 88 3.98 -6.29 -1.64
C GLY A 88 3.16 -6.14 -2.93
N ASN A 89 2.87 -7.23 -3.64
CA ASN A 89 2.11 -7.22 -4.89
C ASN A 89 0.61 -7.35 -4.64
N LYS A 90 -0.10 -6.23 -4.73
CA LYS A 90 -1.56 -6.12 -4.57
C LYS A 90 -2.40 -6.90 -5.60
N GLY A 91 -1.76 -7.52 -6.59
CA GLY A 91 -2.36 -8.44 -7.56
C GLY A 91 -2.27 -9.91 -7.18
N ASN A 92 -1.45 -10.25 -6.18
CA ASN A 92 -1.25 -11.63 -5.71
C ASN A 92 -2.12 -11.88 -4.47
N ALA A 93 -3.38 -12.24 -4.69
CA ALA A 93 -4.33 -12.53 -3.62
C ALA A 93 -4.33 -14.01 -3.18
N CYS A 94 -3.21 -14.73 -3.37
CA CYS A 94 -3.09 -16.11 -2.89
C CYS A 94 -3.03 -16.12 -1.36
N VAL A 95 -3.75 -17.04 -0.69
CA VAL A 95 -3.82 -17.12 0.78
C VAL A 95 -2.44 -17.17 1.44
N THR A 96 -1.48 -17.87 0.83
CA THR A 96 -0.12 -18.01 1.37
C THR A 96 0.68 -16.70 1.31
N ASN A 97 0.20 -15.71 0.55
CA ASN A 97 0.77 -14.38 0.44
C ASN A 97 0.04 -13.35 1.31
N LEU A 98 -0.99 -13.76 2.06
CA LEU A 98 -1.84 -12.87 2.84
C LEU A 98 -1.70 -13.14 4.33
N GLU A 99 -1.73 -12.08 5.12
CA GLU A 99 -1.72 -12.14 6.58
C GLU A 99 -2.51 -10.97 7.17
N TRP A 100 -3.05 -11.17 8.38
CA TRP A 100 -3.69 -10.11 9.16
C TRP A 100 -2.65 -9.37 9.99
N ILE A 101 -2.52 -8.07 9.79
CA ILE A 101 -1.59 -7.22 10.56
C ILE A 101 -2.24 -5.90 10.96
N THR A 102 -1.59 -5.17 11.86
CA THR A 102 -2.01 -3.81 12.22
C THR A 102 -1.59 -2.82 11.14
N SER A 103 -2.30 -1.70 11.02
CA SER A 103 -1.93 -0.62 10.09
C SER A 103 -0.53 -0.05 10.34
N SER A 104 -0.06 -0.06 11.60
CA SER A 104 1.31 0.35 11.95
C SER A 104 2.34 -0.65 11.42
N ALA A 105 2.11 -1.95 11.64
CA ALA A 105 2.98 -3.00 11.09
C ALA A 105 3.00 -2.98 9.56
N ASN A 106 1.85 -2.70 8.93
CA ASN A 106 1.74 -2.60 7.47
C ASN A 106 2.59 -1.45 6.91
N GLN A 107 2.57 -0.29 7.56
CA GLN A 107 3.44 0.83 7.19
C GLN A 107 4.91 0.49 7.39
N GLN A 108 5.28 -0.12 8.51
CA GLN A 108 6.66 -0.54 8.77
C GLN A 108 7.15 -1.54 7.72
N HIS A 109 6.32 -2.52 7.37
CA HIS A 109 6.60 -3.47 6.29
C HIS A 109 6.80 -2.75 4.95
N ALA A 110 5.95 -1.79 4.61
CA ALA A 110 6.08 -1.01 3.37
C ALA A 110 7.39 -0.20 3.31
N TYR A 111 7.83 0.39 4.42
CA TYR A 111 9.14 1.05 4.50
C TYR A 111 10.30 0.06 4.39
N ALA A 112 10.22 -1.07 5.10
CA ALA A 112 11.26 -2.10 5.09
C ALA A 112 11.42 -2.74 3.69
N ALA A 113 10.30 -2.98 2.99
CA ALA A 113 10.26 -3.50 1.63
C ALA A 113 10.59 -2.43 0.56
N GLY A 114 10.84 -1.17 0.94
CA GLY A 114 11.16 -0.10 0.00
C GLY A 114 9.98 0.38 -0.85
N LEU A 115 8.75 0.01 -0.49
CA LEU A 115 7.52 0.43 -1.19
C LEU A 115 7.11 1.86 -0.83
N GLN A 116 7.62 2.38 0.29
CA GLN A 116 7.45 3.76 0.73
C GLN A 116 8.77 4.36 1.18
N SER A 117 8.97 5.65 0.89
CA SER A 117 10.10 6.44 1.38
C SER A 117 9.63 7.87 1.61
N ALA A 118 9.95 8.41 2.79
CA ALA A 118 9.75 9.80 3.14
C ALA A 118 11.12 10.46 3.41
N LYS A 119 12.12 10.12 2.60
CA LYS A 119 13.48 10.67 2.70
C LYS A 119 13.67 11.80 1.69
N GLY A 120 14.36 12.85 2.13
CA GLY A 120 14.70 13.99 1.28
C GLY A 120 13.46 14.65 0.69
N GLU A 121 13.47 14.86 -0.62
CA GLU A 121 12.36 15.48 -1.37
C GLU A 121 11.07 14.67 -1.36
N LEU A 122 11.16 13.35 -1.12
CA LEU A 122 9.98 12.49 -1.02
C LEU A 122 9.21 12.72 0.29
N ASN A 123 9.79 13.43 1.27
CA ASN A 123 9.08 13.83 2.46
C ASN A 123 8.12 14.99 2.14
N GLY A 124 6.82 14.80 2.33
CA GLY A 124 5.81 15.85 2.11
C GLY A 124 5.95 17.10 3.00
N GLN A 125 6.80 17.05 4.04
CA GLN A 125 7.15 18.20 4.89
C GLN A 125 8.53 18.79 4.55
N ALA A 126 9.22 18.29 3.52
CA ALA A 126 10.52 18.82 3.10
C ALA A 126 10.38 20.29 2.70
N LYS A 127 11.26 21.12 3.26
CA LYS A 127 11.36 22.56 2.92
C LYS A 127 12.44 22.85 1.89
N LEU A 128 13.29 21.87 1.60
CA LEU A 128 14.45 21.99 0.74
C LEU A 128 14.41 20.91 -0.34
N ARG A 129 15.08 21.18 -1.44
CA ARG A 129 15.37 20.27 -2.55
C ARG A 129 16.80 19.74 -2.45
N GLU A 130 17.08 18.60 -3.08
CA GLU A 130 18.42 17.99 -3.13
C GLU A 130 19.46 18.97 -3.69
N VAL A 131 19.09 19.70 -4.75
CA VAL A 131 19.92 20.75 -5.34
C VAL A 131 20.24 21.87 -4.36
N GLU A 132 19.26 22.30 -3.56
CA GLU A 132 19.44 23.36 -2.55
C GLU A 132 20.33 22.87 -1.41
N VAL A 133 20.18 21.62 -1.00
CA VAL A 133 21.04 20.98 0.01
C VAL A 133 22.50 20.93 -0.44
N LEU A 134 22.75 20.54 -1.71
CA LEU A 134 24.09 20.54 -2.29
C LEU A 134 24.69 21.95 -2.36
N GLU A 135 23.89 22.93 -2.77
CA GLU A 135 24.31 24.33 -2.83
C GLU A 135 24.65 24.87 -1.44
N MET A 136 23.79 24.66 -0.44
CA MET A 136 24.03 25.05 0.95
C MET A 136 25.35 24.49 1.49
N ARG A 137 25.62 23.21 1.23
CA ARG A 137 26.87 22.56 1.65
C ARG A 137 28.08 23.13 0.93
N SER A 138 27.98 23.37 -0.37
CA SER A 138 29.05 23.97 -1.17
C SER A 138 29.40 25.38 -0.68
N LEU A 139 28.40 26.25 -0.53
CA LEU A 139 28.56 27.64 -0.07
C LEU A 139 29.12 27.74 1.34
N HIS A 140 28.75 26.82 2.23
CA HIS A 140 29.32 26.77 3.56
C HIS A 140 30.77 26.28 3.55
N ALA A 141 31.07 25.21 2.79
CA ALA A 141 32.41 24.64 2.70
C ALA A 141 33.42 25.61 2.08
N SER A 142 32.99 26.45 1.12
CA SER A 142 33.82 27.51 0.54
C SER A 142 33.96 28.75 1.43
N GLY A 143 33.29 28.79 2.59
CA GLY A 143 33.24 29.96 3.47
C GLY A 143 32.46 31.14 2.89
N SER A 144 31.73 30.94 1.79
CA SER A 144 31.03 32.01 1.06
C SER A 144 29.71 32.44 1.72
N ALA A 145 29.15 31.62 2.61
CA ALA A 145 27.94 31.95 3.35
C ALA A 145 27.98 31.44 4.80
N SER A 146 27.52 32.28 5.74
CA SER A 146 27.26 31.88 7.12
C SER A 146 25.98 31.05 7.23
N ILE A 147 25.81 30.35 8.35
CA ILE A 147 24.60 29.54 8.59
C ILE A 147 23.36 30.44 8.64
N GLU A 148 23.46 31.65 9.20
CA GLU A 148 22.38 32.65 9.21
C GLU A 148 21.98 33.05 7.79
N CYS A 149 22.96 33.38 6.94
CA CYS A 149 22.69 33.75 5.55
C CYS A 149 22.00 32.62 4.78
N LEU A 150 22.44 31.37 5.00
CA LEU A 150 21.80 30.20 4.40
C LEU A 150 20.37 30.00 4.92
N ALA A 151 20.15 30.15 6.23
CA ALA A 151 18.82 30.02 6.83
C ALA A 151 17.82 31.00 6.21
N ASP A 152 18.21 32.28 6.11
CA ASP A 152 17.36 33.32 5.54
C ASP A 152 17.14 33.12 4.05
N ARG A 153 18.21 32.79 3.29
CA ARG A 153 18.14 32.58 1.84
C ARG A 153 17.15 31.47 1.45
N TYR A 154 17.17 30.35 2.17
CA TYR A 154 16.32 29.19 1.85
C TYR A 154 15.03 29.15 2.70
N GLY A 155 14.75 30.17 3.50
CA GLY A 155 13.53 30.26 4.31
C GLY A 155 13.41 29.12 5.35
N VAL A 156 14.52 28.66 5.90
CA VAL A 156 14.57 27.60 6.91
C VAL A 156 15.09 28.12 8.23
N HIS A 157 14.71 27.48 9.33
CA HIS A 157 15.27 27.82 10.63
C HIS A 157 16.79 27.58 10.66
N LYS A 158 17.54 28.44 11.37
CA LYS A 158 19.01 28.33 11.52
C LYS A 158 19.46 26.92 11.89
N ARG A 159 18.71 26.25 12.77
CA ARG A 159 19.01 24.87 13.15
C ARG A 159 18.89 23.89 11.99
N THR A 160 17.89 24.05 11.13
CA THR A 160 17.71 23.22 9.94
C THR A 160 18.89 23.40 8.99
N ALA A 161 19.30 24.64 8.71
CA ALA A 161 20.47 24.92 7.88
C ALA A 161 21.74 24.28 8.47
N LEU A 162 21.93 24.40 9.78
CA LEU A 162 23.05 23.77 10.48
C LEU A 162 23.04 22.23 10.37
N ASP A 163 21.89 21.59 10.52
CA ASP A 163 21.76 20.14 10.45
C ASP A 163 21.97 19.62 9.01
N VAL A 164 21.56 20.39 7.99
CA VAL A 164 21.81 20.10 6.56
C VAL A 164 23.30 20.14 6.24
N VAL A 165 23.97 21.22 6.66
CA VAL A 165 25.41 21.43 6.44
C VAL A 165 26.25 20.37 7.14
N ASN A 166 25.90 20.04 8.40
CA ASN A 166 26.59 19.00 9.16
C ASN A 166 26.18 17.57 8.79
N ARG A 167 25.39 17.38 7.74
CA ARG A 167 24.88 16.07 7.27
C ARG A 167 24.11 15.27 8.35
N LYS A 168 23.56 15.94 9.36
CA LYS A 168 22.67 15.34 10.36
C LYS A 168 21.28 15.09 9.77
N SER A 169 20.81 16.01 8.94
CA SER A 169 19.68 15.81 8.04
C SER A 169 20.18 15.65 6.60
N TRP A 170 19.34 15.08 5.72
CA TRP A 170 19.70 14.80 4.32
C TRP A 170 21.00 13.99 4.18
N SER A 171 21.22 13.01 5.06
CA SER A 171 22.45 12.19 5.10
C SER A 171 22.64 11.24 3.92
N HIS A 172 21.59 11.05 3.10
CA HIS A 172 21.60 10.24 1.89
C HIS A 172 22.11 11.01 0.66
N ILE A 173 22.26 12.34 0.79
CA ILE A 173 22.92 13.25 -0.16
C ILE A 173 24.32 13.55 0.39
#